data_AF-A0A7V6XN93-F1
#
_entry.id   AF-A0A7V6XN93-F1
#
_cell.length_a   1.000
_cell.length_b   1.000
_cell.length_c   1.000
_cell.angle_alpha   90.00
_cell.angle_beta   90.00
_cell.angle_gamma   90.00
#
_symmetry.space_group_name_H-M   'P 1'
#
loop_
_entity.id
_entity.type
_entity.pdbx_description
1 polymer ?
#
loop_
_entity_poly.entity_id
_entity_poly.type
_entity_poly.pdbx_seq_one_letter_code
_entity_poly.pdbx_strand_id
1 'polypeptide(L)'
;MLLSILSMLFYVMFVGFLIGGLSITNRQFPERSHVFLITTFFIISCYIGVFVGGLIAIWLSIRLLEILIAIIAMFLLVVLFMKHHPVRGYFQAHHRFIWPLFMFMFVFIGMEWVKVKMTGWFVVLFSCFFLVALIGGALFQLFIVKKAWRMQSVQYLPLVWLLFIAMLKLL
;
A
#
# COMPACT_ATOMS: atom_id res chain seq x y z
N MET A 1 -8.29 21.65 -4.80
CA MET A 1 -7.56 20.84 -5.81
C MET A 1 -6.14 20.51 -5.36
N LEU A 2 -5.28 21.50 -5.12
CA LEU A 2 -3.89 21.25 -4.68
C LEU A 2 -3.80 20.40 -3.39
N LEU A 3 -4.62 20.71 -2.38
CA LEU A 3 -4.69 19.94 -1.14
C LEU A 3 -5.06 18.47 -1.37
N SER A 4 -6.01 18.20 -2.28
CA SER A 4 -6.45 16.84 -2.63
C SER A 4 -5.33 16.04 -3.30
N ILE A 5 -4.59 16.68 -4.21
CA ILE A 5 -3.43 16.07 -4.89
C ILE A 5 -2.33 15.74 -3.89
N LEU A 6 -2.04 16.67 -2.98
CA LEU A 6 -1.03 16.48 -1.94
C LEU A 6 -1.44 15.36 -0.97
N SER A 7 -2.70 15.30 -0.55
CA SER A 7 -3.24 14.20 0.25
C SER A 7 -3.08 12.84 -0.44
N MET A 8 -3.42 12.76 -1.73
CA MET A 8 -3.22 11.55 -2.54
C MET A 8 -1.75 11.15 -2.65
N LEU A 9 -0.85 12.12 -2.83
CA LEU A 9 0.59 11.87 -2.89
C LEU A 9 1.11 11.30 -1.58
N PHE A 10 0.76 11.93 -0.45
CA PHE A 10 1.10 11.40 0.86
C PHE A 10 0.57 9.99 1.04
N TYR A 11 -0.69 9.76 0.71
CA TYR A 11 -1.32 8.45 0.82
C TYR A 11 -0.57 7.37 0.01
N VAL A 12 -0.24 7.64 -1.25
CA VAL A 12 0.54 6.73 -2.10
C VAL A 12 1.92 6.45 -1.51
N MET A 13 2.60 7.48 -1.01
CA MET A 13 3.90 7.31 -0.34
C MET A 13 3.76 6.45 0.91
N PHE A 14 2.77 6.68 1.77
CA PHE A 14 2.56 5.87 2.98
C PHE A 14 2.25 4.41 2.64
N VAL A 15 1.41 4.15 1.63
CA VAL A 15 1.13 2.79 1.17
C VAL A 15 2.39 2.13 0.62
N GLY A 16 3.18 2.83 -0.19
CA GLY A 16 4.47 2.34 -0.68
C GLY A 16 5.41 2.01 0.47
N PHE A 17 5.57 2.93 1.41
CA PHE A 17 6.42 2.79 2.59
C PHE A 17 6.01 1.59 3.45
N LEU A 18 4.71 1.40 3.68
CA LEU A 18 4.16 0.25 4.38
C LEU A 18 4.54 -1.05 3.68
N ILE A 19 4.28 -1.16 2.37
CA ILE A 19 4.52 -2.39 1.62
C ILE A 19 6.03 -2.71 1.59
N GLY A 20 6.85 -1.69 1.38
CA GLY A 20 8.31 -1.80 1.48
C GLY A 20 8.76 -2.35 2.83
N GLY A 21 8.19 -1.84 3.93
CA GLY A 21 8.45 -2.35 5.27
C GLY A 21 8.01 -3.80 5.46
N LEU A 22 6.82 -4.17 4.96
CA LEU A 22 6.30 -5.54 5.01
C LEU A 22 7.14 -6.53 4.18
N SER A 23 7.81 -6.05 3.13
CA SER A 23 8.67 -6.87 2.26
C SER A 23 10.02 -7.24 2.90
N ILE A 24 10.40 -6.65 4.03
CA ILE A 24 11.61 -7.06 4.76
C ILE A 24 11.35 -8.39 5.49
N THR A 25 11.99 -9.45 5.02
CA THR A 25 12.00 -10.76 5.67
C THR A 25 13.42 -11.06 6.18
N ASN A 26 13.55 -11.60 7.40
CA ASN A 26 14.84 -12.03 7.97
C ASN A 26 16.00 -11.02 7.92
N ARG A 27 15.69 -9.72 8.04
CA ARG A 27 16.71 -8.65 7.98
C ARG A 27 17.47 -8.63 6.64
N GLN A 28 16.85 -9.16 5.59
CA GLN A 28 17.36 -9.12 4.23
C GLN A 28 16.51 -8.13 3.43
N PHE A 29 17.17 -7.43 2.52
CA PHE A 29 16.49 -6.53 1.60
C PHE A 29 15.75 -7.38 0.54
N PRO A 30 14.54 -6.98 0.11
CA PRO A 30 13.79 -7.71 -0.91
C PRO A 30 14.57 -7.77 -2.23
N GLU A 31 14.41 -8.88 -2.94
CA GLU A 31 14.99 -9.01 -4.27
C GLU A 31 14.45 -7.93 -5.22
N ARG A 32 15.30 -7.50 -6.16
CA ARG A 32 14.94 -6.47 -7.15
C ARG A 32 13.72 -6.89 -7.98
N SER A 33 13.61 -8.18 -8.30
CA SER A 33 12.47 -8.80 -8.98
C SER A 33 11.16 -8.58 -8.22
N HIS A 34 11.18 -8.74 -6.89
CA HIS A 34 10.01 -8.58 -6.03
C HIS A 34 9.54 -7.12 -5.98
N VAL A 35 10.48 -6.17 -5.82
CA VAL A 35 10.18 -4.74 -5.85
C VAL A 35 9.55 -4.32 -7.19
N PHE A 36 10.12 -4.81 -8.29
CA PHE A 36 9.60 -4.55 -9.63
C PHE A 36 8.19 -5.12 -9.82
N LEU A 37 7.94 -6.35 -9.35
CA LEU A 37 6.63 -7.00 -9.42
C LEU A 37 5.58 -6.22 -8.64
N ILE A 38 5.86 -5.83 -7.39
CA ILE A 38 4.91 -5.03 -6.57
C ILE A 38 4.59 -3.70 -7.27
N THR A 39 5.60 -3.02 -7.80
CA THR A 39 5.41 -1.72 -8.46
C THR A 39 4.57 -1.86 -9.73
N THR A 40 4.84 -2.90 -10.53
CA THR A 40 4.06 -3.21 -11.74
C THR A 40 2.62 -3.57 -11.39
N PHE A 41 2.45 -4.38 -10.34
CA PHE A 41 1.14 -4.76 -9.83
C PHE A 41 0.33 -3.56 -9.33
N PHE A 42 0.98 -2.60 -8.66
CA PHE A 42 0.38 -1.33 -8.28
C PHE A 42 -0.08 -0.53 -9.51
N ILE A 43 0.78 -0.36 -10.51
CA ILE A 43 0.45 0.38 -11.75
C ILE A 43 -0.77 -0.23 -12.44
N ILE A 44 -0.75 -1.55 -12.67
CA ILE A 44 -1.84 -2.25 -13.36
C ILE A 44 -3.14 -2.12 -12.57
N SER A 45 -3.09 -2.35 -11.25
CA SER A 45 -4.28 -2.29 -10.40
C SER A 45 -4.86 -0.88 -10.32
N CYS A 46 -4.03 0.15 -10.18
CA CYS A 46 -4.49 1.54 -10.20
C CYS A 46 -5.03 1.94 -11.57
N TYR A 47 -4.44 1.46 -12.67
CA TYR A 47 -4.95 1.72 -14.01
C TYR A 47 -6.35 1.10 -14.22
N ILE A 48 -6.55 -0.14 -13.76
CA ILE A 48 -7.88 -0.77 -13.71
C ILE A 48 -8.83 0.08 -12.87
N GLY A 49 -8.38 0.56 -11.70
CA GLY A 49 -9.14 1.46 -10.84
C GLY A 49 -9.57 2.75 -11.53
N VAL A 50 -8.68 3.39 -12.29
CA VAL A 50 -9.00 4.60 -13.07
C VAL A 50 -10.04 4.29 -14.14
N PHE A 51 -9.91 3.16 -14.83
CA PHE A 51 -10.88 2.75 -15.86
C PHE A 51 -12.26 2.46 -15.25
N VAL A 52 -12.33 1.62 -14.22
CA VAL A 52 -13.59 1.28 -13.50
C VAL A 52 -14.18 2.53 -12.85
N GLY A 53 -13.34 3.37 -12.27
CA GLY A 53 -13.72 4.65 -11.70
C GLY A 53 -14.37 5.55 -12.73
N GLY A 54 -13.86 5.62 -13.97
CA GLY A 54 -14.48 6.38 -15.07
C GLY A 54 -15.90 5.92 -15.40
N LEU A 55 -16.17 4.62 -15.32
CA LEU A 55 -17.49 4.05 -15.61
C LEU A 55 -18.49 4.25 -14.47
N ILE A 56 -18.04 4.09 -13.22
CA ILE A 56 -18.91 4.06 -12.02
C ILE A 56 -18.91 5.42 -11.29
N ALA A 57 -18.07 6.39 -11.71
CA ALA A 57 -17.90 7.68 -11.04
C ALA A 57 -19.20 8.46 -10.85
N ILE A 58 -20.23 8.29 -11.65
CA ILE A 58 -21.48 9.04 -11.46
C ILE A 58 -22.22 8.57 -10.19
N TRP A 59 -22.10 7.30 -9.84
CA TRP A 59 -22.89 6.65 -8.79
C TRP A 59 -22.20 6.60 -7.43
N LEU A 60 -20.87 6.64 -7.40
CA LEU A 60 -20.09 6.40 -6.19
C LEU A 60 -19.68 7.70 -5.51
N SER A 61 -19.98 7.90 -4.22
CA SER A 61 -19.47 9.06 -3.46
C SER A 61 -17.98 8.89 -3.11
N ILE A 62 -17.22 9.99 -3.09
CA ILE A 62 -15.82 10.00 -2.59
C ILE A 62 -15.75 9.43 -1.16
N ARG A 63 -16.68 9.84 -0.29
CA ARG A 63 -16.71 9.39 1.10
C ARG A 63 -16.90 7.87 1.22
N LEU A 64 -17.66 7.28 0.31
CA LEU A 64 -17.87 5.84 0.29
C LEU A 64 -16.59 5.09 -0.12
N LEU A 65 -15.83 5.63 -1.08
CA LEU A 65 -14.51 5.09 -1.45
C LEU A 65 -13.53 5.14 -0.26
N GLU A 66 -13.46 6.27 0.42
CA GLU A 66 -12.62 6.46 1.61
C GLU A 66 -12.94 5.42 2.70
N ILE A 67 -14.23 5.21 2.99
CA ILE A 67 -14.69 4.21 3.97
C ILE A 67 -14.33 2.79 3.52
N LEU A 68 -14.55 2.43 2.24
CA LEU A 68 -14.20 1.10 1.72
C LEU A 68 -12.68 0.84 1.80
N ILE A 69 -11.87 1.83 1.46
CA ILE A 69 -10.41 1.75 1.58
C ILE A 69 -10.01 1.52 3.04
N ALA A 70 -10.61 2.26 3.99
CA ALA A 70 -10.33 2.08 5.41
C ALA A 70 -10.74 0.69 5.92
N ILE A 71 -11.90 0.17 5.51
CA ILE A 71 -12.34 -1.19 5.85
C ILE A 71 -11.35 -2.23 5.33
N ILE A 72 -10.90 -2.10 4.08
CA ILE A 72 -9.93 -3.02 3.48
C ILE A 72 -8.58 -2.92 4.19
N ALA A 73 -8.13 -1.71 4.54
CA ALA A 73 -6.89 -1.53 5.31
C ALA A 73 -6.97 -2.19 6.69
N MET A 74 -8.11 -2.08 7.38
CA MET A 74 -8.34 -2.76 8.66
C MET A 74 -8.37 -4.28 8.49
N PHE A 75 -9.02 -4.80 7.44
CA PHE A 75 -9.03 -6.23 7.15
C PHE A 75 -7.63 -6.75 6.81
N LEU A 76 -6.87 -5.99 6.01
CA LEU A 76 -5.46 -6.27 5.70
C LEU A 76 -4.63 -6.31 6.98
N LEU A 77 -4.86 -5.41 7.94
CA LEU A 77 -4.17 -5.36 9.22
C LEU A 77 -4.38 -6.66 10.01
N VAL A 78 -5.63 -7.08 10.15
CA VAL A 78 -5.98 -8.32 10.85
C VAL A 78 -5.36 -9.53 10.16
N VAL A 79 -5.47 -9.62 8.83
CA VAL A 79 -4.89 -10.73 8.06
C VAL A 79 -3.37 -10.79 8.19
N LEU A 80 -2.68 -9.64 8.05
CA LEU A 80 -1.22 -9.58 8.18
C LEU A 80 -0.77 -9.92 9.60
N PHE A 81 -1.48 -9.47 10.62
CA PHE A 81 -1.19 -9.82 12.01
C PHE A 81 -1.33 -11.33 12.26
N MET A 82 -2.42 -11.94 11.79
CA MET A 82 -2.69 -13.38 11.96
C MET A 82 -1.74 -14.28 11.14
N LYS A 83 -1.24 -13.80 10.01
CA LYS A 83 -0.41 -14.59 9.08
C LYS A 83 1.09 -14.29 9.17
N HIS A 84 1.50 -13.42 10.09
CA HIS A 84 2.91 -13.11 10.31
C HIS A 84 3.67 -14.37 10.75
N HIS A 85 4.76 -14.70 10.05
CA HIS A 85 5.65 -15.77 10.46
C HIS A 85 7.02 -15.21 10.83
N PRO A 86 7.58 -15.53 12.01
CA PRO A 86 8.78 -14.87 12.53
C PRO A 86 10.01 -15.01 11.63
N VAL A 87 10.06 -16.10 10.83
CA VAL A 87 11.17 -16.41 9.90
C VAL A 87 10.83 -16.11 8.44
N ARG A 88 9.56 -16.04 8.04
CA ARG A 88 9.19 -15.87 6.62
C ARG A 88 8.58 -14.50 6.33
N GLY A 89 8.39 -13.69 7.35
CA GLY A 89 7.75 -12.39 7.25
C GLY A 89 6.28 -12.53 6.84
N TYR A 90 5.80 -11.49 6.15
CA TYR A 90 4.40 -11.36 5.75
C TYR A 90 4.09 -12.02 4.40
N PHE A 91 5.02 -11.97 3.45
CA PHE A 91 4.81 -12.47 2.09
C PHE A 91 5.28 -13.92 1.93
N GLN A 92 4.43 -14.86 2.32
CA GLN A 92 4.67 -16.29 2.10
C GLN A 92 4.03 -16.76 0.79
N ALA A 93 4.74 -17.60 0.02
CA ALA A 93 4.24 -18.14 -1.25
C ALA A 93 2.90 -18.90 -1.14
N HIS A 94 2.59 -19.47 0.02
CA HIS A 94 1.33 -20.16 0.28
C HIS A 94 0.18 -19.23 0.70
N HIS A 95 0.46 -18.00 1.14
CA HIS A 95 -0.58 -17.06 1.57
C HIS A 95 -0.97 -16.13 0.43
N ARG A 96 -1.63 -16.71 -0.58
CA ARG A 96 -2.12 -16.00 -1.77
C ARG A 96 -3.22 -14.96 -1.45
N PHE A 97 -3.82 -14.99 -0.26
CA PHE A 97 -4.93 -14.11 0.13
C PHE A 97 -4.55 -12.64 0.34
N ILE A 98 -3.27 -12.32 0.56
CA ILE A 98 -2.82 -10.95 0.81
C ILE A 98 -2.84 -10.12 -0.49
N TRP A 99 -2.51 -10.73 -1.62
CA TRP A 99 -2.43 -10.04 -2.91
C TRP A 99 -3.77 -9.51 -3.42
N PRO A 100 -4.89 -10.27 -3.38
CA PRO A 100 -6.21 -9.74 -3.69
C PRO A 100 -6.59 -8.52 -2.84
N LEU A 101 -6.25 -8.50 -1.55
CA LEU A 101 -6.57 -7.36 -0.69
C LEU A 101 -5.80 -6.10 -1.10
N PHE A 102 -4.50 -6.24 -1.40
CA PHE A 102 -3.74 -5.14 -2.00
C PHE A 102 -4.30 -4.72 -3.35
N MET A 103 -4.72 -5.67 -4.19
CA MET A 103 -5.36 -5.39 -5.48
C MET A 103 -6.59 -4.50 -5.31
N PHE A 104 -7.51 -4.89 -4.43
CA PHE A 104 -8.73 -4.12 -4.17
C PHE A 104 -8.39 -2.73 -3.64
N MET A 105 -7.45 -2.64 -2.69
CA MET A 105 -7.00 -1.35 -2.16
C MET A 105 -6.44 -0.45 -3.27
N PHE A 106 -5.60 -0.97 -4.16
CA PHE A 106 -5.02 -0.21 -5.28
C PHE A 106 -6.04 0.19 -6.34
N VAL A 107 -7.00 -0.68 -6.63
CA VAL A 107 -8.12 -0.38 -7.52
C VAL A 107 -8.94 0.78 -6.95
N PHE A 108 -9.29 0.75 -5.67
CA PHE A 108 -10.05 1.84 -5.04
C PHE A 108 -9.27 3.16 -5.01
N ILE A 109 -7.96 3.12 -4.80
CA ILE A 109 -7.09 4.31 -4.93
C ILE A 109 -7.17 4.89 -6.35
N GLY A 110 -7.09 4.04 -7.38
CA GLY A 110 -7.22 4.47 -8.77
C GLY A 110 -8.59 5.06 -9.08
N MET A 111 -9.66 4.50 -8.51
CA MET A 111 -11.01 5.06 -8.65
C MET A 111 -11.13 6.46 -8.03
N GLU A 112 -10.46 6.68 -6.90
CA GLU A 112 -10.44 7.98 -6.22
C GLU A 112 -9.77 9.06 -7.07
N TRP A 113 -8.72 8.71 -7.81
CA TRP A 113 -8.00 9.64 -8.69
C TRP A 113 -8.90 10.22 -9.80
N VAL A 114 -9.82 9.41 -10.33
CA VAL A 114 -10.82 9.87 -11.31
C VAL A 114 -11.71 10.96 -10.73
N LYS A 115 -12.08 10.84 -9.46
CA LYS A 115 -12.93 11.83 -8.78
C LYS A 115 -12.23 13.17 -8.59
N VAL A 116 -10.91 13.17 -8.50
CA VAL A 116 -10.06 14.39 -8.47
C VAL A 116 -9.67 14.83 -9.89
N LYS A 117 -10.27 14.23 -10.93
CA LYS A 117 -10.05 14.54 -12.36
C LYS A 117 -8.61 14.28 -12.81
N MET A 118 -7.92 13.31 -12.20
CA MET A 118 -6.60 12.89 -12.63
C MET A 118 -6.68 11.88 -13.78
N THR A 119 -5.82 12.06 -14.79
CA THR A 119 -5.75 11.20 -15.96
C THR A 119 -4.83 9.99 -15.73
N GLY A 120 -4.86 9.02 -16.66
CA GLY A 120 -3.99 7.84 -16.61
C GLY A 120 -2.49 8.17 -16.56
N TRP A 121 -2.05 9.32 -17.08
CA TRP A 121 -0.65 9.77 -16.99
C TRP A 121 -0.18 9.97 -15.55
N PHE A 122 -1.07 10.42 -14.67
CA PHE A 122 -0.74 10.57 -13.25
C PHE A 122 -0.44 9.20 -12.61
N VAL A 123 -1.03 8.10 -13.08
CA VAL A 123 -0.73 6.75 -12.57
C VAL A 123 0.77 6.44 -12.67
N VAL A 124 1.39 6.82 -13.79
CA VAL A 124 2.83 6.60 -14.01
C VAL A 124 3.67 7.53 -13.12
N LEU A 125 3.25 8.78 -12.95
CA LEU A 125 3.94 9.71 -12.06
C LEU A 125 3.88 9.24 -10.59
N PHE A 126 2.69 8.91 -10.10
CA PHE A 126 2.48 8.42 -8.73
C PHE A 126 3.15 7.06 -8.49
N SER A 127 3.30 6.22 -9.53
CA SER A 127 4.04 4.97 -9.38
C SER A 127 5.54 5.17 -9.18
N CYS A 128 6.14 6.24 -9.74
CA CYS A 128 7.50 6.63 -9.40
C CYS A 128 7.64 6.99 -7.92
N PHE A 129 6.71 7.80 -7.38
CA PHE A 129 6.69 8.13 -5.95
C PHE A 129 6.45 6.89 -5.08
N PHE A 130 5.55 6.01 -5.49
CA PHE A 130 5.31 4.73 -4.84
C PHE A 130 6.57 3.87 -4.79
N LEU A 131 7.30 3.74 -5.90
CA LEU A 131 8.55 2.98 -5.97
C LEU A 131 9.61 3.53 -5.01
N VAL A 132 9.81 4.85 -5.01
CA VAL A 132 10.75 5.51 -4.09
C VAL A 132 10.34 5.27 -2.64
N ALA A 133 9.05 5.41 -2.32
CA ALA A 133 8.55 5.18 -0.98
C ALA A 133 8.65 3.71 -0.56
N LEU A 134 8.43 2.77 -1.48
CA LEU A 134 8.60 1.33 -1.26
C LEU A 134 10.04 1.00 -0.92
N ILE A 135 11.01 1.50 -1.69
CA ILE A 135 12.43 1.32 -1.38
C ILE A 135 12.77 1.98 -0.04
N GLY A 136 12.27 3.20 0.21
CA GLY A 136 12.48 3.94 1.46
C GLY A 136 11.95 3.18 2.69
N GLY A 137 10.74 2.64 2.59
CA GLY A 137 10.11 1.84 3.66
C GLY A 137 10.86 0.55 3.93
N ALA A 138 11.32 -0.13 2.87
CA ALA A 138 12.16 -1.31 3.00
C ALA A 138 13.49 -0.99 3.71
N LEU A 139 14.18 0.06 3.29
CA LEU A 139 15.44 0.50 3.91
C LEU A 139 15.24 0.92 5.38
N PHE A 140 14.17 1.66 5.66
CA PHE A 140 13.83 2.10 7.01
C PHE A 140 13.56 0.91 7.93
N GLN A 141 12.71 -0.03 7.50
CA GLN A 141 12.43 -1.23 8.30
C GLN A 141 13.68 -2.09 8.47
N LEU A 142 14.51 -2.23 7.43
CA LEU A 142 15.77 -2.96 7.52
C LEU A 142 16.72 -2.34 8.56
N PHE A 143 16.83 -1.02 8.58
CA PHE A 143 17.63 -0.29 9.56
C PHE A 143 17.14 -0.55 10.99
N ILE A 144 15.84 -0.44 11.23
CA ILE A 144 15.25 -0.66 12.55
C ILE A 144 15.46 -2.11 13.01
N VAL A 145 15.15 -3.09 12.15
CA VAL A 145 15.26 -4.51 12.51
C VAL A 145 16.72 -4.91 12.77
N LYS A 146 17.70 -4.32 12.06
CA LYS A 146 19.13 -4.53 12.35
C LYS A 146 19.54 -3.91 13.69
N LYS A 147 19.08 -2.69 13.99
CA LYS A 147 19.43 -1.99 15.23
C LYS A 147 18.77 -2.62 16.46
N ALA A 148 17.51 -3.01 16.35
CA ALA A 148 16.69 -3.54 17.44
C ALA A 148 16.51 -5.07 17.33
N TRP A 149 17.54 -5.78 16.91
CA TRP A 149 17.48 -7.20 16.54
C TRP A 149 17.03 -8.14 17.68
N ARG A 150 17.19 -7.72 18.94
CA ARG A 150 16.76 -8.48 20.13
C ARG A 150 15.26 -8.37 20.42
N MET A 151 14.59 -7.37 19.86
CA MET A 151 13.17 -7.11 20.07
C MET A 151 12.35 -7.74 18.95
N GLN A 152 11.71 -8.88 19.22
CA GLN A 152 10.90 -9.58 18.22
C GLN A 152 9.69 -8.75 17.74
N SER A 153 9.16 -7.86 18.60
CA SER A 153 8.02 -6.99 18.31
C SER A 153 8.27 -5.98 17.18
N VAL A 154 9.53 -5.66 16.87
CA VAL A 154 9.91 -4.69 15.84
C VAL A 154 9.48 -5.13 14.45
N GLN A 155 9.28 -6.43 14.23
CA GLN A 155 8.77 -6.95 12.97
C GLN A 155 7.34 -6.46 12.65
N TYR A 156 6.55 -6.10 13.68
CA TYR A 156 5.18 -5.60 13.54
C TYR A 156 5.08 -4.09 13.30
N LEU A 157 6.21 -3.37 13.36
CA LEU A 157 6.23 -1.92 13.16
C LEU A 157 5.60 -1.47 11.83
N PRO A 158 5.72 -2.19 10.71
CA PRO A 158 5.06 -1.82 9.46
C PRO A 158 3.53 -1.76 9.58
N LEU A 159 2.92 -2.54 10.47
CA LEU A 159 1.47 -2.54 10.68
C LEU A 159 0.96 -1.24 11.30
N VAL A 160 1.82 -0.52 12.01
CA VAL A 160 1.49 0.80 12.56
C VAL A 160 1.20 1.79 11.43
N TRP A 161 1.96 1.72 10.32
CA TRP A 161 1.69 2.56 9.14
C TRP A 161 0.34 2.25 8.52
N LEU A 162 -0.14 1.00 8.59
CA LEU A 162 -1.44 0.61 8.08
C LEU A 162 -2.58 1.26 8.86
N LEU A 163 -2.41 1.31 10.19
CA LEU A 163 -3.35 1.98 11.07
C LEU A 163 -3.41 3.48 10.74
N PHE A 164 -2.26 4.12 10.53
CA PHE A 164 -2.21 5.52 10.10
C PHE A 164 -2.90 5.73 8.76
N ILE A 165 -2.68 4.85 7.77
CA ILE A 165 -3.36 4.90 6.47
C ILE A 165 -4.88 4.82 6.63
N ALA A 166 -5.37 3.90 7.46
CA ALA A 166 -6.80 3.74 7.72
C ALA A 166 -7.40 4.98 8.41
N MET A 167 -6.71 5.53 9.42
CA MET A 167 -7.15 6.73 10.12
C MET A 167 -7.13 7.98 9.22
N LEU A 168 -6.06 8.17 8.45
CA LEU A 168 -5.91 9.31 7.53
C LEU A 168 -7.00 9.32 6.45
N LYS A 169 -7.50 8.16 6.04
CA LYS A 169 -8.59 8.08 5.05
C LYS A 169 -9.96 8.45 5.61
N LEU A 170 -10.14 8.38 6.93
CA LEU A 170 -11.42 8.69 7.58
C LEU A 170 -11.54 10.16 8.03
N LEU A 171 -10.44 10.92 7.98
CA LEU A 171 -10.38 12.36 8.27
C LEU A 171 -10.73 13.17 7.00
#